data_AF-A0AAJ1CGA4-F1
#
_entry.id   AF-A0AAJ1CGA4-F1
#
_cell.length_a   1.000
_cell.length_b   1.000
_cell.length_c   1.000
_cell.angle_alpha   90.00
_cell.angle_beta   90.00
_cell.angle_gamma   90.00
#
_symmetry.space_group_name_H-M   'P 1'
#
loop_
_entity.id
_entity.type
_entity.pdbx_description
1 polymer ?
#
loop_
_entity_poly.entity_id
_entity_poly.type
_entity_poly.pdbx_seq_one_letter_code
_entity_poly.pdbx_strand_id
1 'polypeptide(L)'
;MTIEKLDGTSPRLYTLVAPLVMRRSVLRQNNNYPFWISRAHTWFVAWEGETVFGFMPVEITDGGVAKINNYYVSGDDPQLLSRFLREIIRYYHRDYTIRSVTLLRHAEVFRTEGFVPTKEWTQYVTMQYGKKRQP
;
A
#
# COMPACT_ATOMS: atom_id res chain seq x y z
N MET A 1 -5.86 -7.48 -15.98
CA MET A 1 -5.04 -7.21 -14.78
C MET A 1 -5.80 -7.64 -13.53
N THR A 2 -5.14 -8.37 -12.63
CA THR A 2 -5.71 -8.90 -11.38
C THR A 2 -4.92 -8.35 -10.18
N ILE A 3 -5.59 -8.10 -9.06
CA ILE A 3 -4.93 -7.85 -7.76
C ILE A 3 -4.93 -9.16 -6.97
N GLU A 4 -3.75 -9.75 -6.80
CA GLU A 4 -3.55 -10.97 -6.03
C GLU A 4 -3.10 -10.63 -4.60
N LYS A 5 -3.65 -11.33 -3.61
CA LYS A 5 -3.26 -11.23 -2.20
C LYS A 5 -2.24 -12.31 -1.87
N LEU A 6 -1.08 -11.92 -1.38
CA LEU A 6 0.03 -12.82 -1.07
C LEU A 6 0.57 -12.57 0.34
N ASP A 7 0.87 -13.64 1.07
CA ASP A 7 1.51 -13.51 2.38
C ASP A 7 2.94 -12.98 2.23
N GLY A 8 3.41 -12.21 3.22
CA GLY A 8 4.71 -11.55 3.20
C GLY A 8 5.93 -12.50 3.16
N THR A 9 5.74 -13.80 3.34
CA THR A 9 6.82 -14.80 3.17
C THR A 9 6.54 -15.77 2.03
N SER A 10 5.55 -15.50 1.18
CA SER A 10 5.22 -16.34 0.04
C SER A 10 6.35 -16.33 -1.00
N PRO A 11 6.87 -17.50 -1.45
CA PRO A 11 7.85 -17.56 -2.55
C PRO A 11 7.35 -16.85 -3.81
N ARG A 12 6.04 -16.95 -4.09
CA ARG A 12 5.40 -16.30 -5.25
C ARG A 12 5.49 -14.78 -5.21
N LEU A 13 5.41 -14.20 -4.01
CA LEU A 13 5.58 -12.76 -3.85
C LEU A 13 6.98 -12.31 -4.28
N TYR A 14 8.02 -13.04 -3.88
CA TYR A 14 9.39 -12.75 -4.30
C TYR A 14 9.55 -12.90 -5.81
N THR A 15 8.99 -13.94 -6.43
CA THR A 15 9.04 -14.13 -7.89
C THR A 15 8.44 -12.93 -8.64
N LEU A 16 7.30 -12.41 -8.19
CA LEU A 16 6.62 -11.30 -8.87
C LEU A 16 7.33 -9.96 -8.62
N VAL A 17 7.70 -9.67 -7.37
CA VAL A 17 8.06 -8.31 -6.94
C VAL A 17 9.57 -8.07 -6.97
N ALA A 18 10.42 -9.09 -6.77
CA ALA A 18 11.87 -8.92 -6.66
C ALA A 18 12.49 -8.22 -7.88
N PRO A 19 12.17 -8.59 -9.15
CA PRO A 19 12.74 -7.91 -10.31
C PRO A 19 12.37 -6.42 -10.40
N LEU A 20 11.20 -6.06 -9.85
CA LEU A 20 10.68 -4.69 -9.89
C LEU A 20 11.34 -3.82 -8.83
N VAL A 21 11.39 -4.29 -7.57
CA VAL A 21 11.93 -3.50 -6.44
C VAL A 21 13.43 -3.31 -6.48
N MET A 22 14.16 -4.13 -7.26
CA MET A 22 15.59 -3.94 -7.53
C MET A 22 15.86 -2.84 -8.58
N ARG A 23 14.85 -2.34 -9.29
CA ARG A 23 15.05 -1.26 -10.28
C ARG A 23 15.27 0.07 -9.58
N ARG A 24 16.33 0.79 -9.96
CA ARG A 24 16.65 2.13 -9.44
C ARG A 24 15.50 3.12 -9.59
N SER A 25 14.76 3.06 -10.69
CA SER A 25 13.60 3.93 -10.93
C SER A 25 12.47 3.69 -9.93
N VAL A 26 12.23 2.43 -9.55
CA VAL A 26 11.21 2.04 -8.56
C VAL A 26 11.63 2.49 -7.16
N LEU A 27 12.89 2.26 -6.77
CA LEU A 27 13.41 2.73 -5.48
C LEU A 27 13.34 4.26 -5.35
N ARG A 28 13.68 5.00 -6.42
CA ARG A 28 13.60 6.47 -6.42
C ARG A 28 12.20 7.00 -6.13
N GLN A 29 11.16 6.32 -6.61
CA GLN A 29 9.77 6.71 -6.31
C GLN A 29 9.39 6.55 -4.83
N ASN A 30 10.09 5.67 -4.12
CA ASN A 30 10.01 5.49 -2.67
C ASN A 30 11.14 6.24 -1.93
N ASN A 31 11.65 7.34 -2.50
CA ASN A 31 12.74 8.16 -1.95
C ASN A 31 14.01 7.36 -1.60
N ASN A 32 14.32 6.35 -2.41
CA ASN A 32 15.42 5.39 -2.25
C ASN A 32 15.33 4.53 -0.98
N TYR A 33 14.17 4.48 -0.33
CA TYR A 33 13.93 3.59 0.81
C TYR A 33 13.61 2.16 0.32
N PRO A 34 14.25 1.13 0.90
CA PRO A 34 14.00 -0.25 0.51
C PRO A 34 12.59 -0.71 0.87
N PHE A 35 12.08 -1.68 0.11
CA PHE A 35 10.79 -2.30 0.36
C PHE A 35 10.93 -3.37 1.44
N TRP A 36 10.63 -2.98 2.69
CA TRP A 36 10.69 -3.87 3.84
C TRP A 36 9.54 -4.89 3.84
N ILE A 37 9.82 -6.09 4.35
CA ILE A 37 8.84 -7.18 4.43
C ILE A 37 9.02 -8.01 5.70
N SER A 38 7.91 -8.57 6.22
CA SER A 38 7.90 -9.51 7.35
C SER A 38 6.69 -10.44 7.26
N ARG A 39 6.61 -11.43 8.16
CA ARG A 39 5.43 -12.33 8.30
C ARG A 39 4.13 -11.59 8.69
N ALA A 40 4.23 -10.39 9.24
CA ALA A 40 3.08 -9.56 9.59
C ALA A 40 2.45 -8.86 8.36
N HIS A 41 3.09 -8.98 7.18
CA HIS A 41 2.62 -8.34 5.97
C HIS A 41 1.73 -9.26 5.14
N THR A 42 0.68 -8.66 4.57
CA THR A 42 -0.02 -9.15 3.41
C THR A 42 0.22 -8.18 2.26
N TRP A 43 0.55 -8.69 1.08
CA TRP A 43 0.84 -7.90 -0.12
C TRP A 43 -0.29 -8.02 -1.12
N PHE A 44 -0.80 -6.88 -1.58
CA PHE A 44 -1.71 -6.80 -2.70
C PHE A 44 -0.88 -6.48 -3.93
N VAL A 45 -0.82 -7.37 -4.92
CA VAL A 45 0.04 -7.25 -6.10
C VAL A 45 -0.81 -7.21 -7.35
N ALA A 46 -0.71 -6.12 -8.12
CA ALA A 46 -1.42 -5.99 -9.39
C ALA A 46 -0.54 -6.51 -10.54
N TRP A 47 -1.03 -7.51 -11.26
CA TRP A 47 -0.28 -8.12 -12.35
C TRP A 47 -1.16 -8.58 -13.53
N GLU A 48 -0.54 -8.77 -14.69
CA GLU A 48 -1.12 -9.40 -15.87
C GLU A 48 -0.01 -10.10 -16.67
N GLY A 49 -0.20 -11.40 -16.93
CA GLY A 49 0.88 -12.23 -17.49
C GLY A 49 2.11 -12.22 -16.59
N GLU A 50 3.25 -11.76 -17.11
CA GLU A 50 4.50 -11.60 -16.35
C GLU A 50 4.74 -10.16 -15.85
N THR A 51 3.83 -9.23 -16.15
CA THR A 51 4.00 -7.81 -15.81
C THR A 51 3.38 -7.48 -14.47
N VAL A 52 4.15 -6.85 -13.58
CA VAL A 52 3.65 -6.28 -12.32
C VAL A 52 3.49 -4.76 -12.47
N PHE A 53 2.28 -4.27 -12.24
CA PHE A 53 1.93 -2.85 -12.37
C PHE A 53 2.03 -2.10 -11.05
N GLY A 54 1.99 -2.80 -9.93
CA GLY A 54 2.06 -2.18 -8.62
C GLY A 54 1.94 -3.20 -7.50
N PHE A 55 2.21 -2.74 -6.30
CA PHE A 55 1.94 -3.49 -5.09
C PHE A 55 1.67 -2.55 -3.92
N MET A 56 0.86 -3.02 -2.97
CA MET A 56 0.59 -2.31 -1.73
C MET A 56 0.67 -3.29 -0.56
N PRO A 57 1.72 -3.23 0.26
CA PRO A 57 1.83 -4.09 1.42
C PRO A 57 1.05 -3.48 2.59
N VAL A 58 0.44 -4.37 3.37
CA VAL A 58 -0.31 -4.04 4.59
C VAL A 58 0.27 -4.86 5.73
N GLU A 59 0.84 -4.16 6.71
CA GLU A 59 1.35 -4.74 7.95
C GLU A 59 0.26 -4.71 9.02
N ILE A 60 -0.08 -5.85 9.63
CA ILE A 60 -0.87 -5.85 10.85
C ILE A 60 0.06 -5.56 12.03
N THR A 61 -0.18 -4.46 12.73
CA THR A 61 0.58 -4.09 13.93
C THR A 61 -0.21 -4.38 15.18
N ASP A 62 0.49 -4.47 16.31
CA ASP A 62 -0.12 -4.54 17.62
C ASP A 62 -1.09 -3.37 17.82
N GLY A 63 -2.28 -3.65 18.38
CA GLY A 63 -3.33 -2.65 18.60
C GLY A 63 -4.41 -2.55 17.52
N GLY A 64 -4.53 -3.54 16.62
CA GLY A 64 -5.66 -3.61 15.68
C GLY A 64 -5.56 -2.59 14.54
N VAL A 65 -4.33 -2.33 14.07
CA VAL A 65 -4.05 -1.42 12.95
C VAL A 65 -3.54 -2.20 11.74
N ALA A 66 -4.13 -1.92 10.58
CA ALA A 66 -3.65 -2.36 9.27
C ALA A 66 -2.88 -1.20 8.63
N LYS A 67 -1.56 -1.29 8.58
CA LYS A 67 -0.67 -0.22 8.14
C LYS A 67 -0.21 -0.41 6.71
N ILE A 68 -0.57 0.54 5.84
CA ILE A 68 -0.03 0.70 4.48
C ILE A 68 1.25 1.54 4.56
N ASN A 69 2.32 1.06 3.94
CA ASN A 69 3.56 1.81 3.75
C ASN A 69 4.33 1.23 2.55
N ASN A 70 5.37 1.92 2.06
CA ASN A 70 6.31 1.38 1.08
C ASN A 70 5.63 0.72 -0.14
N TYR A 71 4.63 1.39 -0.72
CA TYR A 71 3.92 0.87 -1.90
C TYR A 71 4.49 1.44 -3.19
N TYR A 72 4.18 0.79 -4.31
CA TYR A 72 4.55 1.23 -5.65
C TYR A 72 3.37 1.10 -6.60
N VAL A 73 3.18 2.12 -7.45
CA VAL A 73 2.17 2.16 -8.50
C VAL A 73 2.85 2.67 -9.77
N SER A 74 2.82 1.87 -10.84
CA SER A 74 3.41 2.24 -12.12
C SER A 74 2.77 3.51 -12.66
N GLY A 75 3.60 4.48 -13.05
CA GLY A 75 3.16 5.75 -13.61
C GLY A 75 2.38 6.65 -12.64
N ASP A 76 2.43 6.38 -11.33
CA ASP A 76 1.58 7.05 -10.32
C ASP A 76 0.07 7.00 -10.73
N ASP A 77 -0.37 5.91 -11.37
CA ASP A 77 -1.74 5.76 -11.91
C ASP A 77 -2.81 5.83 -10.79
N PRO A 78 -3.67 6.88 -10.78
CA PRO A 78 -4.67 7.06 -9.73
C PRO A 78 -5.75 5.97 -9.75
N GLN A 79 -6.05 5.37 -10.90
CA GLN A 79 -7.06 4.31 -11.01
C GLN A 79 -6.55 3.02 -10.40
N LEU A 80 -5.29 2.65 -10.68
CA LEU A 80 -4.65 1.49 -10.06
C LEU A 80 -4.53 1.68 -8.55
N LEU A 81 -4.11 2.88 -8.11
CA LEU A 81 -4.03 3.20 -6.69
C LEU A 81 -5.39 3.07 -5.99
N SER A 82 -6.45 3.63 -6.58
CA SER A 82 -7.83 3.49 -6.08
C SER A 82 -8.27 2.02 -5.98
N ARG A 83 -7.96 1.19 -6.99
CA ARG A 83 -8.27 -0.25 -6.96
C ARG A 83 -7.58 -0.98 -5.80
N PHE A 84 -6.31 -0.68 -5.53
CA PHE A 84 -5.63 -1.24 -4.34
C PHE A 84 -6.34 -0.84 -3.05
N LEU A 85 -6.66 0.44 -2.89
CA LEU A 85 -7.30 0.95 -1.70
C LEU A 85 -8.66 0.30 -1.47
N ARG A 86 -9.48 0.11 -2.51
CA ARG A 86 -10.78 -0.57 -2.40
C ARG A 86 -10.67 -2.01 -1.95
N GLU A 87 -9.70 -2.76 -2.47
CA GLU A 87 -9.47 -4.15 -2.05
C GLU A 87 -8.98 -4.22 -0.60
N ILE A 88 -8.07 -3.33 -0.20
CA ILE A 88 -7.56 -3.24 1.18
C ILE A 88 -8.66 -2.82 2.16
N ILE A 89 -9.46 -1.80 1.80
CA ILE A 89 -10.63 -1.38 2.58
C ILE A 89 -11.57 -2.57 2.73
N ARG A 90 -12.00 -3.21 1.63
CA ARG A 90 -12.91 -4.37 1.67
C ARG A 90 -12.39 -5.44 2.62
N TYR A 91 -11.09 -5.73 2.57
CA TYR A 91 -10.48 -6.80 3.36
C TYR A 91 -10.30 -6.46 4.84
N TYR A 92 -9.94 -5.23 5.20
CA TYR A 92 -9.53 -4.88 6.57
C TYR A 92 -10.50 -4.00 7.36
N HIS A 93 -11.39 -3.23 6.71
CA HIS A 93 -12.15 -2.16 7.38
C HIS A 93 -13.07 -2.61 8.51
N ARG A 94 -13.46 -3.89 8.54
CA ARG A 94 -14.35 -4.43 9.58
C ARG A 94 -13.64 -4.60 10.90
N ASP A 95 -12.39 -5.08 10.84
CA ASP A 95 -11.67 -5.57 12.01
C ASP A 95 -10.51 -4.64 12.41
N TYR A 96 -10.07 -3.76 11.52
CA TYR A 96 -8.89 -2.92 11.72
C TYR A 96 -9.14 -1.44 11.40
N THR A 97 -8.46 -0.56 12.13
CA THR A 97 -8.24 0.80 11.66
C THR A 97 -7.13 0.76 10.61
N ILE A 98 -7.38 1.30 9.41
CA ILE A 98 -6.38 1.31 8.34
C ILE A 98 -5.61 2.62 8.43
N ARG A 99 -4.29 2.56 8.55
CA ARG A 99 -3.41 3.74 8.54
C ARG A 99 -2.45 3.64 7.37
N SER A 100 -2.05 4.78 6.82
CA SER A 100 -1.11 4.84 5.71
C SER A 100 -0.04 5.89 5.95
N VAL A 101 1.19 5.61 5.52
CA VAL A 101 2.17 6.64 5.21
C VAL A 101 2.10 6.88 3.70
N THR A 102 1.39 7.93 3.31
CA THR A 102 1.04 8.22 1.93
C THR A 102 1.98 9.28 1.35
N LEU A 103 2.48 9.07 0.14
CA LEU A 103 3.22 10.11 -0.59
C LEU A 103 2.30 11.30 -0.87
N LEU A 104 2.76 12.54 -0.69
CA LEU A 104 1.91 13.73 -0.86
C LEU A 104 1.19 13.77 -2.21
N ARG A 105 1.88 13.38 -3.30
CA ARG A 105 1.30 13.31 -4.66
C ARG A 105 0.12 12.33 -4.80
N HIS A 106 -0.01 11.38 -3.87
CA HIS A 106 -1.08 10.38 -3.84
C HIS A 106 -2.18 10.70 -2.84
N ALA A 107 -2.05 11.77 -2.04
CA ALA A 107 -2.98 12.10 -0.97
C ALA A 107 -4.43 12.26 -1.46
N GLU A 108 -4.62 12.85 -2.64
CA GLU A 108 -5.96 13.12 -3.16
C GLU A 108 -6.74 11.85 -3.54
N VAL A 109 -6.05 10.84 -4.07
CA VAL A 109 -6.67 9.53 -4.34
C VAL A 109 -7.09 8.87 -3.04
N PHE A 110 -6.25 8.92 -2.00
CA PHE A 110 -6.59 8.40 -0.68
C PHE A 110 -7.80 9.14 -0.09
N ARG A 111 -7.88 10.48 -0.21
CA ARG A 111 -9.05 11.25 0.24
C ARG A 111 -10.32 10.83 -0.48
N THR A 112 -10.25 10.65 -1.81
CA THR A 112 -11.38 10.18 -2.63
C THR A 112 -11.87 8.81 -2.20
N GLU A 113 -10.98 7.91 -1.77
CA GLU A 113 -11.33 6.60 -1.21
C GLU A 113 -11.69 6.64 0.29
N GLY A 114 -11.85 7.83 0.87
CA GLY A 114 -12.38 8.03 2.22
C GLY A 114 -11.35 8.10 3.34
N PHE A 115 -10.05 8.16 3.03
CA PHE A 115 -9.02 8.38 4.05
C PHE A 115 -8.96 9.85 4.47
N VAL A 116 -8.75 10.09 5.76
CA VAL A 116 -8.54 11.43 6.32
C VAL A 116 -7.08 11.64 6.72
N PRO A 117 -6.49 12.82 6.48
CA PRO A 117 -5.13 13.13 6.92
C PRO A 117 -5.07 13.25 8.45
N THR A 118 -4.00 12.75 9.06
CA THR A 118 -3.75 12.87 10.52
C THR A 118 -2.48 13.66 10.83
N LYS A 119 -1.47 13.63 9.94
CA LYS A 119 -0.21 14.39 10.10
C LYS A 119 0.46 14.58 8.75
N GLU A 120 0.86 15.81 8.43
CA GLU A 120 1.58 16.14 7.19
C GLU A 120 3.06 16.40 7.47
N TRP A 121 3.90 16.03 6.50
CA TRP A 121 5.35 16.19 6.47
C TRP A 121 5.78 16.65 5.07
N THR A 122 7.06 16.97 4.88
CA THR A 122 7.58 17.52 3.60
C THR A 122 7.30 16.65 2.37
N GLN A 123 7.29 15.32 2.51
CA GLN A 123 7.12 14.39 1.39
C GLN A 123 5.94 13.43 1.56
N TYR A 124 5.36 13.40 2.76
CA TYR A 124 4.38 12.38 3.14
C TYR A 124 3.26 12.97 3.96
N VAL A 125 2.12 12.29 3.95
CA VAL A 125 1.00 12.51 4.84
C VAL A 125 0.62 11.18 5.47
N THR A 126 0.52 11.13 6.79
CA THR A 126 -0.13 10.01 7.46
C THR A 126 -1.63 10.15 7.28
N MET A 127 -2.27 9.11 6.78
CA MET A 127 -3.70 9.07 6.52
C MET A 127 -4.36 7.91 7.25
N GLN A 128 -5.66 8.00 7.51
CA GLN A 128 -6.42 6.98 8.23
C GLN A 128 -7.79 6.74 7.57
N TYR A 129 -8.20 5.48 7.51
CA TYR A 129 -9.54 5.03 7.16
C TYR A 129 -10.09 4.15 8.29
N GLY A 130 -11.35 4.32 8.63
CA GLY A 130 -12.01 3.59 9.73
C GLY A 130 -12.66 4.53 10.74
N LYS A 131 -13.42 3.96 11.68
CA LYS A 131 -14.27 4.73 12.60
C LYS A 131 -13.44 5.77 13.35
N LYS A 132 -13.83 7.04 13.22
CA LYS A 132 -13.50 8.05 14.23
C LYS A 132 -13.84 7.42 15.58
N ARG A 133 -12.87 7.28 16.50
CA ARG A 133 -13.22 7.44 17.91
C ARG A 133 -13.69 8.88 18.00
N GLN A 134 -15.01 9.09 17.95
CA GLN A 134 -15.56 10.33 18.49
C GLN A 134 -15.07 10.41 19.94
N PRO A 135 -14.64 11.60 20.40
CA PRO A 135 -14.40 11.81 21.83
C PRO A 135 -15.64 11.44 22.65
#